data_AF-A0A953U623-F1
#
_entry.id   AF-A0A953U623-F1
#
_cell.length_a   1.000
_cell.length_b   1.000
_cell.length_c   1.000
_cell.angle_alpha   90.00
_cell.angle_beta   90.00
_cell.angle_gamma   90.00
#
_symmetry.space_group_name_H-M   'P 1'
#
loop_
_entity.id
_entity.type
_entity.pdbx_description
1 polymer ?
#
loop_
_entity_poly.entity_id
_entity_poly.type
_entity_poly.pdbx_seq_one_letter_code
_entity_poly.pdbx_strand_id
1 'polypeptide(L)'
;MIELAPDGKATLIPITILINGQYFDAGAYKADPVPMALYSETVYEGVQSGVSKGLFTVRGALENEATHQWKAEGTWQPAGSAPAKSGKESASQVPRGMNEDEGPPILRHSGAATPKAPEPAATPASPPVPPAPPMPPPSTAPAPSPQPAPPPAPPPASTPPSTGQGQENQGPVLRRGKPTPKPPEPLEAPAIPPKAGGRSSTRSTPAHTAQVQLIPAISDAGGPEPRPYTYSMKPEEEQQFRKEMLELAADAVRARAQQLASQAIGQSEAPSRVSRKKAAGKPVPPSFEDVQLHVFDLSNSNEAVLVLTAKAQVPPPSGEKQPQSPDLRYFVTLVARQDINADLHKAFSNVADSQHLDVLSQMEFIDAVDVDGDGRGELLFSQVSDAGSAFVVYRVIGDQLYALFQGTP
;
A
#
# COMPACT_ATOMS: atom_id res chain seq x y z
N MET A 1 4.82 -5.90 -0.05
CA MET A 1 3.60 -6.72 0.04
C MET A 1 3.77 -7.75 1.13
N ILE A 2 2.86 -7.83 2.09
CA ILE A 2 2.83 -8.91 3.08
C ILE A 2 1.96 -10.04 2.55
N GLU A 3 2.48 -11.26 2.55
CA GLU A 3 1.73 -12.49 2.32
C GLU A 3 1.46 -13.13 3.69
N LEU A 4 0.21 -13.06 4.14
CA LEU A 4 -0.24 -13.66 5.41
C LEU A 4 -0.90 -15.00 5.13
N ALA A 5 -0.23 -16.08 5.53
CA ALA A 5 -0.74 -17.42 5.39
C ALA A 5 -1.82 -17.73 6.45
N PRO A 6 -2.73 -18.70 6.19
CA PRO A 6 -3.78 -19.07 7.13
C PRO A 6 -3.28 -19.62 8.48
N ASP A 7 -2.05 -20.11 8.52
CA ASP A 7 -1.38 -20.59 9.74
C ASP A 7 -0.80 -19.44 10.59
N GLY A 8 -0.96 -18.19 10.15
CA GLY A 8 -0.46 -16.98 10.81
C GLY A 8 0.99 -16.63 10.46
N LYS A 9 1.68 -17.41 9.61
CA LYS A 9 2.99 -17.02 9.11
C LYS A 9 2.85 -15.87 8.12
N ALA A 10 3.76 -14.91 8.22
CA ALA A 10 3.80 -13.77 7.33
C ALA A 10 5.17 -13.69 6.66
N THR A 11 5.15 -13.41 5.36
CA THR A 11 6.36 -13.06 4.61
C THR A 11 6.16 -11.72 3.92
N LEU A 12 7.25 -11.03 3.61
CA LEU A 12 7.26 -9.74 2.93
C LEU A 12 7.97 -9.86 1.59
N ILE A 13 7.28 -9.47 0.53
CA ILE A 13 7.86 -9.27 -0.81
C ILE A 13 8.16 -7.78 -0.97
N PRO A 14 9.43 -7.39 -1.20
CA PRO A 14 9.77 -6.01 -1.54
C PRO A 14 9.20 -5.67 -2.93
N ILE A 15 8.57 -4.50 -3.06
CA ILE A 15 8.03 -4.04 -4.35
C ILE A 15 8.86 -2.88 -4.88
N THR A 16 8.78 -1.74 -4.19
CA THR A 16 9.47 -0.53 -4.59
C THR A 16 9.95 0.24 -3.38
N ILE A 17 10.96 1.07 -3.60
CA ILE A 17 11.48 2.00 -2.63
C ILE A 17 11.64 3.37 -3.26
N LEU A 18 11.17 4.40 -2.58
CA LEU A 18 11.31 5.78 -2.99
C LEU A 18 12.56 6.39 -2.32
N ILE A 19 13.54 6.81 -3.12
CA ILE A 19 14.74 7.49 -2.62
C ILE A 19 14.97 8.73 -3.47
N ASN A 20 15.12 9.88 -2.83
CA ASN A 20 15.36 11.17 -3.50
C ASN A 20 14.33 11.48 -4.61
N GLY A 21 13.06 11.12 -4.40
CA GLY A 21 11.98 11.36 -5.36
C GLY A 21 11.97 10.40 -6.56
N GLN A 22 12.75 9.32 -6.54
CA GLN A 22 12.78 8.30 -7.59
C GLN A 22 12.43 6.92 -7.03
N TYR A 23 11.59 6.19 -7.74
CA TYR A 23 11.26 4.81 -7.41
C TYR A 23 12.32 3.85 -7.96
N PHE A 24 12.73 2.92 -7.11
CA PHE A 24 13.64 1.81 -7.44
C PHE A 24 12.97 0.48 -7.12
N ASP A 25 13.40 -0.59 -7.77
CA ASP A 25 13.03 -1.95 -7.38
C ASP A 25 13.61 -2.26 -5.99
N ALA A 26 12.73 -2.52 -5.02
CA ALA A 26 13.15 -2.74 -3.64
C ALA A 26 13.84 -4.11 -3.42
N GLY A 27 13.66 -5.07 -4.34
CA GLY A 27 14.36 -6.34 -4.33
C GLY A 27 15.79 -6.25 -4.87
N ALA A 28 16.11 -5.22 -5.65
CA ALA A 28 17.46 -5.01 -6.21
C ALA A 28 18.22 -3.85 -5.57
N TYR A 29 17.51 -2.85 -5.01
CA TYR A 29 18.14 -1.64 -4.51
C TYR A 29 19.05 -1.91 -3.30
N LYS A 30 20.34 -1.62 -3.49
CA LYS A 30 21.43 -1.87 -2.52
C LYS A 30 21.41 -3.31 -1.99
N ALA A 31 21.25 -4.28 -2.89
CA ALA A 31 21.25 -5.71 -2.57
C ALA A 31 22.66 -6.29 -2.35
N ASP A 32 23.42 -5.74 -1.39
CA ASP A 32 24.75 -6.23 -1.02
C ASP A 32 24.93 -6.15 0.52
N PRO A 33 24.85 -7.26 1.28
CA PRO A 33 24.50 -8.64 0.86
C PRO A 33 22.99 -8.89 0.74
N VAL A 34 22.15 -7.97 1.20
CA VAL A 34 20.68 -8.11 1.26
C VAL A 34 20.06 -6.77 0.83
N PRO A 35 18.92 -6.76 0.12
CA PRO A 35 18.27 -5.51 -0.26
C PRO A 35 17.92 -4.67 0.96
N MET A 36 18.07 -3.35 0.83
CA MET A 36 17.89 -2.42 1.96
C MET A 36 16.48 -2.51 2.57
N ALA A 37 15.46 -2.76 1.75
CA ALA A 37 14.08 -2.95 2.22
C ALA A 37 13.94 -4.14 3.18
N LEU A 38 14.82 -5.14 3.11
CA LEU A 38 14.71 -6.38 3.88
C LEU A 38 15.69 -6.43 5.06
N TYR A 39 16.22 -5.28 5.48
CA TYR A 39 17.05 -5.22 6.68
C TYR A 39 16.25 -5.66 7.91
N SER A 40 16.91 -6.45 8.77
CA SER A 40 16.32 -6.93 10.01
C SER A 40 15.86 -5.77 10.87
N GLU A 41 14.78 -5.99 11.61
CA GLU A 41 14.12 -5.01 12.48
C GLU A 41 13.40 -3.86 11.75
N THR A 42 13.47 -3.81 10.41
CA THR A 42 12.63 -2.89 9.62
C THR A 42 11.16 -3.22 9.87
N VAL A 43 10.38 -2.19 10.23
CA VAL A 43 8.96 -2.32 10.53
C VAL A 43 8.17 -1.78 9.35
N TYR A 44 7.20 -2.57 8.90
CA TYR A 44 6.24 -2.22 7.87
C TYR A 44 4.86 -2.14 8.49
N GLU A 45 4.13 -1.07 8.21
CA GLU A 45 2.72 -0.97 8.50
C GLU A 45 1.93 -1.57 7.34
N GLY A 46 1.23 -2.67 7.59
CA GLY A 46 0.31 -3.25 6.62
C GLY A 46 -0.97 -2.43 6.59
N VAL A 47 -1.38 -1.99 5.41
CA VAL A 47 -2.56 -1.17 5.19
C VAL A 47 -3.53 -1.87 4.25
N GLN A 48 -4.83 -1.60 4.44
CA GLN A 48 -5.86 -1.97 3.47
C GLN A 48 -6.73 -0.76 3.17
N SER A 49 -6.75 -0.32 1.91
CA SER A 49 -7.45 0.87 1.44
C SER A 49 -7.18 2.08 2.33
N GLY A 50 -5.90 2.23 2.72
CA GLY A 50 -5.41 3.28 3.60
C GLY A 50 -5.70 3.10 5.11
N VAL A 51 -6.31 1.98 5.53
CA VAL A 51 -6.54 1.66 6.95
C VAL A 51 -5.50 0.67 7.46
N SER A 52 -4.81 1.01 8.56
CA SER A 52 -3.85 0.13 9.22
C SER A 52 -4.47 -1.21 9.64
N LYS A 53 -3.81 -2.31 9.26
CA LYS A 53 -4.18 -3.70 9.58
C LYS A 53 -3.22 -4.36 10.54
N GLY A 54 -2.05 -3.77 10.76
CA GLY A 54 -1.05 -4.32 11.68
C GLY A 54 0.37 -3.93 11.27
N LEU A 55 1.32 -4.43 12.07
CA LEU A 55 2.74 -4.21 11.87
C LEU A 55 3.43 -5.52 11.54
N PHE A 56 4.31 -5.49 10.54
CA PHE A 56 5.23 -6.56 10.21
C PHE A 56 6.65 -6.14 10.57
N THR A 57 7.33 -6.94 11.38
CA THR A 57 8.75 -6.72 11.69
C THR A 57 9.59 -7.75 10.97
N VAL A 58 10.50 -7.30 10.10
CA VAL A 58 11.47 -8.16 9.41
C VAL A 58 12.39 -8.83 10.43
N ARG A 59 12.58 -10.15 10.29
CA ARG A 59 13.50 -10.94 11.12
C ARG A 59 14.67 -11.47 10.33
N GLY A 60 14.44 -11.90 9.10
CA GLY A 60 15.47 -12.36 8.19
C GLY A 60 15.06 -12.15 6.74
N ALA A 61 16.04 -12.13 5.86
CA ALA A 61 15.84 -12.11 4.41
C ALA A 61 16.23 -13.47 3.83
N LEU A 62 15.49 -13.89 2.81
CA LEU A 62 15.70 -15.10 2.06
C LEU A 62 15.74 -14.72 0.58
N GLU A 63 16.75 -15.21 -0.12
CA GLU A 63 16.82 -15.17 -1.57
C GLU A 63 16.40 -16.53 -2.11
N ASN A 64 15.53 -16.54 -3.11
CA ASN A 64 15.26 -17.76 -3.87
C ASN A 64 16.40 -17.98 -4.87
N GLU A 65 17.22 -19.02 -4.67
CA GLU A 65 18.37 -19.32 -5.52
C GLU A 65 18.02 -19.54 -7.00
N ALA A 66 16.80 -19.96 -7.32
CA ALA A 66 16.38 -20.23 -8.70
C ALA A 66 15.87 -18.97 -9.43
N THR A 67 15.26 -18.04 -8.70
CA THR A 67 14.63 -16.85 -9.30
C THR A 67 15.33 -15.54 -8.93
N HIS A 68 16.33 -15.59 -8.05
CA HIS A 68 16.97 -14.41 -7.42
C HIS A 68 15.96 -13.44 -6.79
N GLN A 69 14.76 -13.92 -6.46
CA GLN A 69 13.73 -13.12 -5.83
C GLN A 69 13.93 -13.11 -4.32
N TRP A 70 13.95 -11.90 -3.77
CA TRP A 70 14.09 -11.66 -2.35
C TRP A 70 12.74 -11.67 -1.64
N LYS A 71 12.69 -12.31 -0.47
CA LYS A 71 11.58 -12.21 0.50
C LYS A 71 12.14 -12.00 1.90
N ALA A 72 11.35 -11.41 2.79
CA ALA A 72 11.66 -11.40 4.21
C ALA A 72 10.70 -12.28 5.00
N GLU A 73 11.24 -13.00 5.97
CA GLU A 73 10.47 -13.62 7.04
C GLU A 73 10.36 -12.64 8.21
N GLY A 74 9.23 -12.69 8.92
CA GLY A 74 9.01 -11.76 10.01
C GLY A 74 7.83 -12.12 10.89
N THR A 75 7.55 -11.20 11.82
CA THR A 75 6.44 -11.34 12.77
C THR A 75 5.35 -10.34 12.44
N TRP A 76 4.13 -10.83 12.20
CA TRP A 76 2.94 -10.01 12.02
C TRP A 76 2.21 -9.77 13.33
N GLN A 77 1.85 -8.52 13.60
CA GLN A 77 1.06 -8.07 14.75
C GLN A 77 -0.20 -7.37 14.24
N PRO A 78 -1.39 -7.98 14.35
CA PRO A 78 -2.63 -7.37 13.89
C PRO A 78 -2.95 -6.05 14.59
N ALA A 79 -3.59 -5.13 13.88
CA ALA A 79 -4.06 -3.88 14.45
C ALA A 79 -5.01 -4.14 15.63
N GLY A 80 -4.79 -3.42 16.74
CA GLY A 80 -5.58 -3.60 17.96
C GLY A 80 -5.18 -4.82 18.81
N SER A 81 -4.18 -5.62 18.42
CA SER A 81 -3.60 -6.59 19.35
C SER A 81 -2.94 -5.83 20.49
N ALA A 82 -3.44 -6.01 21.71
CA ALA A 82 -2.76 -5.50 22.90
C ALA A 82 -1.32 -6.03 22.88
N PRO A 83 -0.30 -5.23 23.25
CA PRO A 83 1.05 -5.77 23.43
C PRO A 83 0.91 -6.97 24.35
N ALA A 84 1.50 -8.10 23.96
CA ALA A 84 1.45 -9.33 24.75
C ALA A 84 1.68 -8.93 26.20
N LYS A 85 0.67 -9.13 27.06
CA LYS A 85 0.74 -8.71 28.46
C LYS A 85 2.01 -9.31 29.01
N SER A 86 3.03 -8.47 29.23
CA SER A 86 4.14 -8.81 30.09
C SER A 86 3.48 -9.31 31.37
N GLY A 87 3.76 -10.57 31.71
CA GLY A 87 3.14 -11.23 32.86
C GLY A 87 3.14 -10.27 34.04
N LYS A 88 2.01 -10.19 34.75
CA LYS A 88 1.88 -9.49 36.02
C LYS A 88 3.19 -9.64 36.77
N GLU A 89 3.89 -8.52 36.97
CA GLU A 89 4.94 -8.44 37.98
C GLU A 89 4.33 -9.02 39.25
N SER A 90 4.85 -10.18 39.64
CA SER A 90 4.69 -10.71 40.97
C SER A 90 5.07 -9.59 41.91
N ALA A 91 4.08 -9.13 42.69
CA ALA A 91 4.29 -8.19 43.77
C ALA A 91 5.53 -8.66 44.56
N SER A 92 6.59 -7.88 44.49
CA SER A 92 7.80 -8.10 45.26
C SER A 92 7.41 -8.05 46.73
N GLN A 93 7.27 -9.23 47.35
CA GLN A 93 7.13 -9.35 48.80
C GLN A 93 8.47 -8.93 49.40
N VAL A 94 8.51 -7.69 49.85
CA VAL A 94 9.55 -7.16 50.73
C VAL A 94 9.57 -8.00 52.01
N PRO A 95 10.73 -8.49 52.49
CA PRO A 95 10.80 -9.19 53.76
C PRO A 95 10.43 -8.26 54.93
N ARG A 96 9.61 -8.78 55.85
CA ARG A 96 9.23 -8.15 57.12
C ARG A 96 10.46 -7.60 57.86
N GLY A 97 10.50 -6.28 58.03
CA GLY A 97 11.35 -5.57 58.98
C GLY A 97 10.47 -4.76 59.94
N MET A 98 10.69 -4.98 61.23
CA MET A 98 10.00 -4.37 62.37
C MET A 98 9.92 -2.85 62.31
N ASN A 99 8.77 -2.30 62.71
CA ASN A 99 8.65 -1.20 63.67
C ASN A 99 7.15 -0.99 63.95
N GLU A 100 6.68 -1.63 65.01
CA GLU A 100 5.45 -1.29 65.70
C GLU A 100 5.76 -0.08 66.59
N ASP A 101 5.19 1.08 66.25
CA ASP A 101 4.89 2.10 67.25
C ASP A 101 3.56 2.76 66.88
N GLU A 102 2.68 2.78 67.86
CA GLU A 102 1.25 3.05 67.79
C GLU A 102 0.91 4.54 67.60
N GLY A 103 -0.17 4.81 66.85
CA GLY A 103 -0.98 6.02 67.03
C GLY A 103 -1.68 6.56 65.77
N PRO A 104 -3.03 6.66 65.73
CA PRO A 104 -3.76 7.29 64.61
C PRO A 104 -3.64 8.83 64.62
N PRO A 105 -3.92 9.50 63.48
CA PRO A 105 -3.50 10.89 63.26
C PRO A 105 -4.35 11.91 64.03
N ILE A 106 -3.71 12.91 64.64
CA ILE A 106 -4.38 14.03 65.33
C ILE A 106 -4.34 15.28 64.44
N LEU A 107 -5.52 15.75 64.04
CA LEU A 107 -5.74 17.06 63.41
C LEU A 107 -5.79 18.15 64.50
N ARG A 108 -5.04 19.24 64.32
CA ARG A 108 -5.28 20.50 65.06
C ARG A 108 -5.54 21.64 64.08
N HIS A 109 -6.69 22.28 64.25
CA HIS A 109 -7.10 23.52 63.59
C HIS A 109 -7.50 24.54 64.66
N SER A 110 -7.58 25.81 64.25
CA SER A 110 -7.98 27.05 64.97
C SER A 110 -6.83 27.79 65.68
N GLY A 111 -6.67 29.11 65.56
CA GLY A 111 -7.42 30.14 64.81
C GLY A 111 -7.03 31.56 65.29
N ALA A 112 -7.33 32.55 64.45
CA ALA A 112 -7.59 33.98 64.72
C ALA A 112 -6.43 34.95 65.07
N ALA A 113 -6.16 35.94 64.19
CA ALA A 113 -6.71 37.30 64.31
C ALA A 113 -6.25 38.23 63.15
N THR A 114 -7.18 39.03 62.64
CA THR A 114 -7.13 40.07 61.58
C THR A 114 -6.69 41.45 62.14
N PRO A 115 -6.91 42.62 61.48
CA PRO A 115 -6.43 43.17 60.19
C PRO A 115 -5.89 44.64 60.31
N LYS A 116 -5.32 45.24 59.24
CA LYS A 116 -5.51 46.67 58.90
C LYS A 116 -5.01 47.06 57.49
N ALA A 117 -5.89 47.66 56.69
CA ALA A 117 -5.62 48.52 55.51
C ALA A 117 -5.65 50.01 55.96
N PRO A 118 -5.32 51.08 55.18
CA PRO A 118 -5.73 51.29 53.77
C PRO A 118 -4.76 52.05 52.82
N GLU A 119 -5.17 52.05 51.55
CA GLU A 119 -4.88 52.85 50.32
C GLU A 119 -4.89 54.41 50.50
N PRO A 120 -4.72 55.31 49.47
CA PRO A 120 -4.80 55.12 47.99
C PRO A 120 -3.88 55.99 47.06
N ALA A 121 -4.07 55.76 45.75
CA ALA A 121 -4.26 56.74 44.66
C ALA A 121 -3.10 57.14 43.70
N ALA A 122 -3.31 56.81 42.41
CA ALA A 122 -3.38 57.72 41.24
C ALA A 122 -2.70 57.16 39.95
N THR A 123 -3.53 56.61 39.05
CA THR A 123 -3.42 56.58 37.57
C THR A 123 -3.58 58.02 36.99
N PRO A 124 -3.37 58.37 35.68
CA PRO A 124 -3.70 57.61 34.46
C PRO A 124 -2.82 57.81 33.17
N ALA A 125 -3.07 56.96 32.14
CA ALA A 125 -3.21 57.20 30.66
C ALA A 125 -2.19 58.13 29.91
N SER A 126 -1.71 57.96 28.66
CA SER A 126 -2.28 57.45 27.38
C SER A 126 -1.24 57.73 26.21
N PRO A 127 -1.50 57.64 24.87
CA PRO A 127 -0.90 56.63 23.98
C PRO A 127 -0.15 57.22 22.71
N PRO A 128 -0.40 56.85 21.42
CA PRO A 128 0.58 56.28 20.46
C PRO A 128 0.86 57.13 19.20
N VAL A 129 1.99 56.95 18.47
CA VAL A 129 2.13 57.46 17.06
C VAL A 129 3.15 56.66 16.19
N PRO A 130 2.79 56.22 14.96
CA PRO A 130 3.65 55.71 13.84
C PRO A 130 3.82 56.83 12.75
N PRO A 131 4.15 56.66 11.43
CA PRO A 131 4.82 55.63 10.60
C PRO A 131 5.91 56.21 9.60
N ALA A 132 6.42 55.35 8.69
CA ALA A 132 6.70 55.62 7.24
C ALA A 132 8.14 56.01 6.75
N PRO A 133 8.46 55.95 5.42
CA PRO A 133 9.33 54.93 4.81
C PRO A 133 10.42 55.53 3.82
N PRO A 134 10.65 55.03 2.58
CA PRO A 134 11.88 54.37 2.10
C PRO A 134 12.72 55.22 1.11
N MET A 135 13.92 54.78 0.69
CA MET A 135 14.47 55.08 -0.66
C MET A 135 15.66 54.16 -1.07
N PRO A 136 15.89 53.95 -2.40
CA PRO A 136 16.76 52.90 -2.99
C PRO A 136 17.98 53.50 -3.77
N PRO A 137 18.49 52.89 -4.87
CA PRO A 137 19.67 52.01 -5.02
C PRO A 137 20.89 52.70 -5.70
N PRO A 138 21.97 51.96 -6.07
CA PRO A 138 22.15 51.62 -7.51
C PRO A 138 22.73 50.20 -7.71
N SER A 139 22.17 49.37 -8.60
CA SER A 139 22.51 49.23 -10.04
C SER A 139 24.01 49.13 -10.37
N THR A 140 24.48 47.90 -10.59
CA THR A 140 25.46 47.59 -11.64
C THR A 140 25.06 46.30 -12.37
N ALA A 141 25.10 46.40 -13.69
CA ALA A 141 24.61 45.48 -14.71
C ALA A 141 25.58 44.30 -15.00
N PRO A 142 25.23 43.36 -15.90
CA PRO A 142 25.71 41.96 -15.89
C PRO A 142 26.77 41.57 -16.95
N ALA A 143 27.25 40.32 -16.77
CA ALA A 143 27.81 39.37 -17.76
C ALA A 143 29.31 39.55 -18.16
N PRO A 144 30.01 38.53 -18.74
CA PRO A 144 29.60 37.17 -19.12
C PRO A 144 30.57 36.03 -18.71
N SER A 145 30.10 34.78 -18.74
CA SER A 145 30.95 33.59 -19.01
C SER A 145 30.97 33.36 -20.54
N PRO A 146 32.07 32.89 -21.16
CA PRO A 146 32.16 31.44 -21.43
C PRO A 146 33.58 30.82 -21.57
N GLN A 147 33.56 29.48 -21.59
CA GLN A 147 34.48 28.51 -22.23
C GLN A 147 35.53 27.73 -21.41
N PRO A 148 35.82 26.47 -21.83
CA PRO A 148 36.13 25.35 -20.96
C PRO A 148 37.59 24.87 -21.08
N ALA A 149 38.05 24.10 -20.09
CA ALA A 149 39.36 23.46 -20.09
C ALA A 149 39.25 21.94 -19.82
N PRO A 150 40.23 21.12 -20.30
CA PRO A 150 40.07 19.70 -20.64
C PRO A 150 40.26 18.73 -19.45
N PRO A 151 40.08 17.41 -19.64
CA PRO A 151 39.95 16.42 -18.55
C PRO A 151 41.31 15.99 -17.97
N PRO A 152 41.37 15.52 -16.71
CA PRO A 152 42.57 14.93 -16.13
C PRO A 152 42.71 13.42 -16.43
N ALA A 153 43.94 12.97 -16.61
CA ALA A 153 44.36 11.57 -16.77
C ALA A 153 44.68 10.89 -15.40
N PRO A 154 44.73 9.53 -15.31
CA PRO A 154 44.77 8.78 -14.05
C PRO A 154 46.22 8.30 -13.66
N PRO A 155 46.40 7.43 -12.64
CA PRO A 155 46.67 7.67 -11.22
C PRO A 155 48.14 7.36 -10.82
N PRO A 156 48.51 7.34 -9.51
CA PRO A 156 48.78 6.02 -8.93
C PRO A 156 48.38 5.83 -7.45
N ALA A 157 48.42 4.57 -7.06
CA ALA A 157 47.97 3.94 -5.82
C ALA A 157 48.60 4.44 -4.52
N SER A 158 47.84 4.33 -3.42
CA SER A 158 48.34 4.11 -2.05
C SER A 158 47.23 3.56 -1.15
N THR A 159 47.41 2.34 -0.66
CA THR A 159 46.77 1.76 0.54
C THR A 159 47.70 1.96 1.76
N PRO A 160 47.30 1.60 3.00
CA PRO A 160 46.22 2.14 3.84
C PRO A 160 46.82 2.81 5.12
N PRO A 161 45.99 3.26 6.07
CA PRO A 161 46.00 2.52 7.34
C PRO A 161 44.62 2.35 8.01
N SER A 162 44.49 1.23 8.73
CA SER A 162 43.55 1.02 9.86
C SER A 162 43.70 2.16 10.88
N THR A 163 42.70 2.58 11.67
CA THR A 163 41.85 1.79 12.57
C THR A 163 40.83 2.76 13.21
N GLY A 164 39.61 2.31 13.48
CA GLY A 164 38.89 2.72 14.69
C GLY A 164 37.55 3.47 14.52
N GLN A 165 36.51 2.80 15.02
CA GLN A 165 35.23 3.34 15.55
C GLN A 165 34.22 3.75 14.47
N GLY A 166 33.22 2.94 14.15
CA GLY A 166 32.21 2.43 15.06
C GLY A 166 30.95 3.29 14.93
N GLN A 167 30.29 3.25 13.76
CA GLN A 167 28.96 3.82 13.58
C GLN A 167 27.96 2.68 13.40
N GLU A 168 27.40 2.36 14.54
CA GLU A 168 26.18 1.60 14.75
C GLU A 168 25.07 1.92 13.72
N ASN A 169 24.60 0.82 13.16
CA ASN A 169 23.53 0.67 12.20
C ASN A 169 22.19 1.08 12.86
N GLN A 170 21.75 2.33 12.67
CA GLN A 170 20.43 2.78 13.12
C GLN A 170 19.46 2.81 11.94
N GLY A 171 18.70 1.73 11.76
CA GLY A 171 17.48 1.75 10.95
C GLY A 171 16.43 2.69 11.56
N PRO A 172 15.52 3.25 10.76
CA PRO A 172 14.48 4.14 11.26
C PRO A 172 13.53 3.40 12.22
N VAL A 173 13.55 3.77 13.50
CA VAL A 173 12.65 3.26 14.54
C VAL A 173 11.42 4.16 14.61
N LEU A 174 10.25 3.62 14.23
CA LEU A 174 8.95 4.26 14.45
C LEU A 174 8.65 4.40 15.96
N ARG A 175 8.10 5.55 16.37
CA ARG A 175 7.90 5.96 17.78
C ARG A 175 6.79 5.21 18.55
N ARG A 176 6.36 4.02 18.14
CA ARG A 176 5.25 3.30 18.80
C ARG A 176 5.69 1.93 19.31
N GLY A 177 5.99 1.86 20.62
CA GLY A 177 6.02 0.66 21.47
C GLY A 177 7.15 -0.36 21.23
N LYS A 178 8.23 -0.29 22.01
CA LYS A 178 9.25 -1.36 22.08
C LYS A 178 8.73 -2.59 22.84
N PRO A 179 9.00 -3.81 22.35
CA PRO A 179 9.36 -4.92 23.23
C PRO A 179 10.81 -5.35 22.97
N THR A 180 11.62 -5.32 24.03
CA THR A 180 13.02 -5.77 24.05
C THR A 180 13.12 -7.29 23.86
N PRO A 181 14.09 -7.81 23.07
CA PRO A 181 14.26 -9.25 22.87
C PRO A 181 15.00 -9.91 24.06
N LYS A 182 14.60 -11.14 24.43
CA LYS A 182 15.38 -12.02 25.32
C LYS A 182 15.62 -13.39 24.63
N PRO A 183 16.84 -13.97 24.68
CA PRO A 183 17.19 -15.22 24.00
C PRO A 183 16.55 -16.50 24.61
N PRO A 184 16.52 -17.63 23.86
CA PRO A 184 15.72 -18.82 24.16
C PRO A 184 16.50 -19.92 24.88
N GLU A 185 15.80 -20.75 25.68
CA GLU A 185 16.22 -22.10 26.08
C GLU A 185 15.03 -22.89 26.72
N PRO A 186 15.05 -24.23 26.84
CA PRO A 186 14.45 -25.15 25.86
C PRO A 186 13.26 -26.00 26.37
N LEU A 187 12.66 -26.70 25.40
CA LEU A 187 11.59 -27.72 25.42
C LEU A 187 11.40 -28.54 26.70
N GLU A 188 10.14 -28.65 27.14
CA GLU A 188 9.59 -29.88 27.75
C GLU A 188 8.06 -29.94 27.60
N ALA A 189 7.56 -31.00 26.96
CA ALA A 189 6.14 -31.38 26.94
C ALA A 189 5.80 -32.20 28.19
N PRO A 190 4.55 -32.18 28.68
CA PRO A 190 3.78 -33.42 28.55
C PRO A 190 2.24 -33.31 28.44
N ALA A 191 1.71 -34.26 27.68
CA ALA A 191 0.53 -35.11 27.90
C ALA A 191 -0.88 -34.51 28.15
N ILE A 192 -1.77 -34.85 27.21
CA ILE A 192 -3.24 -34.76 27.23
C ILE A 192 -3.84 -35.85 28.14
N PRO A 193 -5.00 -35.61 28.78
CA PRO A 193 -6.03 -36.65 28.87
C PRO A 193 -7.39 -36.20 28.30
N PRO A 194 -8.19 -37.12 27.70
CA PRO A 194 -9.44 -36.79 27.02
C PRO A 194 -10.68 -37.03 27.89
N LYS A 195 -11.72 -36.17 27.78
CA LYS A 195 -13.09 -36.54 27.35
C LYS A 195 -14.15 -35.44 27.51
N ALA A 196 -14.93 -35.34 26.43
CA ALA A 196 -16.40 -35.30 26.34
C ALA A 196 -17.21 -34.10 26.86
N GLY A 197 -17.95 -33.52 25.90
CA GLY A 197 -19.40 -33.31 26.06
C GLY A 197 -19.85 -31.88 26.30
N GLY A 198 -20.13 -31.13 25.23
CA GLY A 198 -20.83 -29.86 25.31
C GLY A 198 -21.32 -29.39 23.95
N ARG A 199 -22.54 -29.79 23.57
CA ARG A 199 -23.27 -29.21 22.44
C ARG A 199 -23.50 -27.73 22.73
N SER A 200 -22.88 -26.84 21.95
CA SER A 200 -23.39 -25.49 21.75
C SER A 200 -23.38 -25.21 20.25
N SER A 201 -24.58 -25.02 19.73
CA SER A 201 -24.84 -24.61 18.36
C SER A 201 -24.40 -23.16 18.16
N THR A 202 -23.16 -22.95 17.74
CA THR A 202 -22.75 -21.69 17.14
C THR A 202 -22.81 -21.79 15.63
N ARG A 203 -23.73 -21.01 15.09
CA ARG A 203 -23.93 -20.65 13.69
C ARG A 203 -22.58 -20.51 12.98
N SER A 204 -22.29 -21.45 12.09
CA SER A 204 -21.15 -21.43 11.20
C SER A 204 -21.27 -20.22 10.27
N THR A 205 -20.40 -19.23 10.46
CA THR A 205 -19.97 -18.34 9.38
C THR A 205 -19.30 -19.20 8.31
N PRO A 206 -19.57 -18.97 7.01
CA PRO A 206 -19.00 -19.77 5.94
C PRO A 206 -17.47 -19.65 6.00
N ALA A 207 -16.80 -20.81 6.01
CA ALA A 207 -15.36 -20.90 5.90
C ALA A 207 -14.94 -20.27 4.57
N HIS A 208 -14.34 -19.08 4.63
CA HIS A 208 -13.45 -18.65 3.56
C HIS A 208 -12.35 -19.71 3.48
N THR A 209 -12.23 -20.35 2.33
CA THR A 209 -11.13 -21.23 1.98
C THR A 209 -9.83 -20.59 2.42
N ALA A 210 -8.99 -21.34 3.13
CA ALA A 210 -7.74 -20.89 3.71
C ALA A 210 -6.77 -20.40 2.61
N GLN A 211 -6.94 -19.14 2.21
CA GLN A 211 -6.21 -18.48 1.14
C GLN A 211 -5.24 -17.47 1.74
N VAL A 212 -4.05 -17.37 1.14
CA VAL A 212 -3.04 -16.37 1.54
C VAL A 212 -3.62 -14.98 1.33
N GLN A 213 -3.56 -14.13 2.35
CA GLN A 213 -3.99 -12.74 2.24
C GLN A 213 -2.82 -11.87 1.82
N LEU A 214 -3.03 -11.06 0.78
CA LEU A 214 -2.08 -10.04 0.34
C LEU A 214 -2.44 -8.71 1.01
N ILE A 215 -1.49 -8.10 1.71
CA ILE A 215 -1.66 -6.82 2.39
C ILE A 215 -0.52 -5.89 1.97
N PRO A 216 -0.78 -4.81 1.24
CA PRO A 216 0.24 -3.81 0.97
C PRO A 216 0.81 -3.26 2.28
N ALA A 217 2.10 -2.92 2.29
CA ALA A 217 2.74 -2.47 3.51
C ALA A 217 3.80 -1.42 3.23
N ILE A 218 3.84 -0.40 4.07
CA ILE A 218 4.69 0.78 3.93
C ILE A 218 5.67 0.82 5.12
N SER A 219 6.93 1.13 4.86
CA SER A 219 7.90 1.48 5.89
C SER A 219 8.32 2.92 5.67
N ASP A 220 7.61 3.84 6.31
CA ASP A 220 7.94 5.26 6.31
C ASP A 220 7.82 5.81 7.72
N ALA A 221 8.93 6.36 8.24
CA ALA A 221 8.98 6.91 9.58
C ALA A 221 8.41 8.34 9.67
N GLY A 222 8.39 9.06 8.55
CA GLY A 222 7.94 10.46 8.46
C GLY A 222 6.61 10.64 7.74
N GLY A 223 5.99 9.54 7.30
CA GLY A 223 4.77 9.56 6.50
C GLY A 223 3.54 10.06 7.24
N PRO A 224 2.48 10.43 6.51
CA PRO A 224 1.21 10.81 7.08
C PRO A 224 0.57 9.65 7.85
N GLU A 225 -0.25 9.97 8.86
CA GLU A 225 -1.06 8.94 9.52
C GLU A 225 -2.02 8.31 8.48
N PRO A 226 -2.17 6.98 8.45
CA PRO A 226 -3.05 6.30 7.49
C PRO A 226 -4.48 6.85 7.48
N ARG A 227 -5.03 7.04 6.29
CA ARG A 227 -6.40 7.53 6.08
C ARG A 227 -7.18 6.61 5.15
N PRO A 228 -8.46 6.35 5.43
CA PRO A 228 -9.26 5.50 4.56
C PRO A 228 -9.46 6.16 3.19
N TYR A 229 -9.17 5.42 2.13
CA TYR A 229 -9.51 5.83 0.75
C TYR A 229 -10.90 5.38 0.34
N THR A 230 -11.67 4.74 1.21
CA THR A 230 -13.01 4.25 0.87
C THR A 230 -13.94 5.41 0.52
N TYR A 231 -14.53 5.39 -0.67
CA TYR A 231 -15.54 6.36 -1.06
C TYR A 231 -16.86 6.08 -0.32
N SER A 232 -17.43 7.10 0.31
CA SER A 232 -18.69 6.98 1.03
C SER A 232 -19.86 7.15 0.08
N MET A 233 -20.50 6.05 -0.30
CA MET A 233 -21.63 6.02 -1.22
C MET A 233 -22.82 5.22 -0.66
N LYS A 234 -23.97 5.39 -1.31
CA LYS A 234 -25.16 4.58 -1.02
C LYS A 234 -25.12 3.27 -1.82
N PRO A 235 -25.75 2.19 -1.34
CA PRO A 235 -25.81 0.92 -2.08
C PRO A 235 -26.44 1.05 -3.47
N GLU A 236 -27.41 1.96 -3.64
CA GLU A 236 -28.05 2.21 -4.95
C GLU A 236 -27.09 2.84 -5.96
N GLU A 237 -26.22 3.73 -5.48
CA GLU A 237 -25.18 4.38 -6.29
C GLU A 237 -24.09 3.39 -6.68
N GLU A 238 -23.66 2.52 -5.76
CA GLU A 238 -22.74 1.42 -6.05
C GLU A 238 -23.28 0.48 -7.14
N GLN A 239 -24.58 0.17 -7.11
CA GLN A 239 -25.20 -0.66 -8.14
C GLN A 239 -25.21 0.02 -9.51
N GLN A 240 -25.43 1.34 -9.54
CA GLN A 240 -25.37 2.12 -10.77
C GLN A 240 -23.96 2.12 -11.35
N PHE A 241 -22.96 2.42 -10.52
CA PHE A 241 -21.54 2.33 -10.89
C PHE A 241 -21.15 0.96 -11.41
N ARG A 242 -21.59 -0.11 -10.73
CA ARG A 242 -21.31 -1.48 -11.17
C ARG A 242 -21.90 -1.75 -12.54
N LYS A 243 -23.12 -1.30 -12.80
CA LYS A 243 -23.78 -1.46 -14.10
C LYS A 243 -23.03 -0.72 -15.20
N GLU A 244 -22.67 0.53 -14.98
CA GLU A 244 -21.93 1.36 -15.95
C GLU A 244 -20.53 0.81 -16.23
N MET A 245 -19.80 0.40 -15.18
CA MET A 245 -18.48 -0.22 -15.32
C MET A 245 -18.55 -1.56 -16.08
N LEU A 246 -19.61 -2.36 -15.87
CA LEU A 246 -19.82 -3.61 -16.62
C LEU A 246 -20.16 -3.36 -18.09
N GLU A 247 -20.87 -2.28 -18.41
CA GLU A 247 -21.14 -1.88 -19.78
C GLU A 247 -19.84 -1.47 -20.50
N LEU A 248 -19.01 -0.64 -19.85
CA LEU A 248 -17.67 -0.28 -20.34
C LEU A 248 -16.77 -1.51 -20.51
N ALA A 249 -16.84 -2.48 -19.58
CA ALA A 249 -16.13 -3.75 -19.67
C ALA A 249 -16.61 -4.58 -20.86
N ALA A 250 -17.92 -4.63 -21.09
CA ALA A 250 -18.50 -5.37 -22.22
C ALA A 250 -18.06 -4.79 -23.57
N ASP A 251 -17.98 -3.47 -23.68
CA ASP A 251 -17.42 -2.79 -24.86
C ASP A 251 -15.93 -3.11 -25.04
N ALA A 252 -15.13 -3.05 -23.97
CA ALA A 252 -13.70 -3.32 -24.02
C ALA A 252 -13.39 -4.78 -24.42
N VAL A 253 -14.11 -5.75 -23.85
CA VAL A 253 -13.98 -7.17 -24.21
C VAL A 253 -14.37 -7.42 -25.66
N ARG A 254 -15.47 -6.82 -26.14
CA ARG A 254 -15.88 -6.92 -27.56
C ARG A 254 -14.82 -6.34 -28.49
N ALA A 255 -14.24 -5.19 -28.14
CA ALA A 255 -13.17 -4.58 -28.93
C ALA A 255 -11.93 -5.49 -29.00
N ARG A 256 -11.51 -6.09 -27.89
CA ARG A 256 -10.40 -7.05 -27.84
C ARG A 256 -10.69 -8.30 -28.68
N ALA A 257 -11.88 -8.89 -28.54
CA ALA A 257 -12.27 -10.06 -29.31
C ALA A 257 -12.27 -9.79 -30.83
N GLN A 258 -12.74 -8.61 -31.25
CA GLN A 258 -12.69 -8.18 -32.65
C GLN A 258 -11.26 -7.97 -33.14
N GLN A 259 -10.39 -7.41 -32.30
CA GLN A 259 -8.97 -7.25 -32.63
C GLN A 259 -8.29 -8.61 -32.85
N LEU A 260 -8.47 -9.58 -31.94
CA LEU A 260 -7.94 -10.93 -32.10
C LEU A 260 -8.47 -11.62 -33.36
N ALA A 261 -9.78 -11.49 -33.63
CA ALA A 261 -10.38 -12.04 -34.86
C ALA A 261 -9.78 -11.40 -36.13
N SER A 262 -9.54 -10.08 -36.12
CA SER A 262 -8.93 -9.38 -37.25
C SER A 262 -7.48 -9.79 -37.51
N GLN A 263 -6.72 -10.07 -36.45
CA GLN A 263 -5.33 -10.56 -36.55
C GLN A 263 -5.26 -12.00 -37.09
N ALA A 264 -6.22 -12.85 -36.72
CA ALA A 264 -6.33 -14.21 -37.26
C ALA A 264 -6.66 -14.22 -38.77
N ILE A 265 -7.39 -13.24 -39.27
CA ILE A 265 -7.74 -13.11 -40.70
C ILE A 265 -6.62 -12.39 -41.49
N GLY A 266 -5.84 -11.51 -40.84
CA GLY A 266 -4.82 -10.65 -41.44
C GLY A 266 -3.49 -11.30 -41.84
N GLN A 267 -3.32 -12.62 -41.67
CA GLN A 267 -2.16 -13.37 -42.20
C GLN A 267 -2.42 -14.03 -43.57
N SER A 268 -3.58 -13.79 -44.20
CA SER A 268 -3.81 -14.20 -45.59
C SER A 268 -3.66 -13.01 -46.54
N GLU A 269 -2.67 -13.10 -47.42
CA GLU A 269 -2.37 -12.12 -48.47
C GLU A 269 -3.57 -11.84 -49.40
N ALA A 270 -3.74 -10.54 -49.67
CA ALA A 270 -4.41 -9.89 -50.81
C ALA A 270 -5.95 -9.67 -50.82
N PRO A 271 -6.40 -8.50 -51.33
CA PRO A 271 -7.73 -7.97 -51.08
C PRO A 271 -8.71 -8.31 -52.22
N SER A 272 -9.87 -8.88 -51.89
CA SER A 272 -11.02 -8.85 -52.79
C SER A 272 -12.15 -8.03 -52.17
N ARG A 273 -12.24 -6.81 -52.70
CA ARG A 273 -13.28 -5.82 -52.48
C ARG A 273 -14.63 -6.37 -52.95
N VAL A 274 -15.43 -6.92 -52.05
CA VAL A 274 -16.90 -6.96 -52.23
C VAL A 274 -17.58 -6.61 -50.92
N SER A 275 -18.20 -5.44 -50.93
CA SER A 275 -19.10 -4.92 -49.93
C SER A 275 -20.25 -5.90 -49.67
N ARG A 276 -20.26 -6.55 -48.52
CA ARG A 276 -21.50 -7.02 -47.88
C ARG A 276 -21.57 -6.41 -46.50
N LYS A 277 -22.44 -5.40 -46.38
CA LYS A 277 -23.06 -5.04 -45.11
C LYS A 277 -23.87 -6.26 -44.64
N LYS A 278 -23.21 -7.23 -44.01
CA LYS A 278 -23.89 -8.26 -43.24
C LYS A 278 -24.47 -7.54 -42.05
N ALA A 279 -25.80 -7.56 -41.92
CA ALA A 279 -26.48 -7.01 -40.77
C ALA A 279 -25.82 -7.62 -39.52
N ALA A 280 -25.12 -6.78 -38.75
CA ALA A 280 -24.58 -7.17 -37.48
C ALA A 280 -25.78 -7.55 -36.60
N GLY A 281 -26.03 -8.85 -36.47
CA GLY A 281 -26.86 -9.34 -35.38
C GLY A 281 -26.33 -8.74 -34.09
N LYS A 282 -27.22 -8.31 -33.19
CA LYS A 282 -26.82 -7.71 -31.92
C LYS A 282 -25.74 -8.60 -31.29
N PRO A 283 -24.52 -8.08 -31.05
CA PRO A 283 -23.46 -8.88 -30.47
C PRO A 283 -23.97 -9.42 -29.14
N VAL A 284 -23.86 -10.74 -28.95
CA VAL A 284 -24.24 -11.38 -27.69
C VAL A 284 -23.33 -10.78 -26.60
N PRO A 285 -23.89 -10.31 -25.47
CA PRO A 285 -23.08 -9.71 -24.42
C PRO A 285 -22.13 -10.75 -23.82
N PRO A 286 -20.89 -10.36 -23.45
CA PRO A 286 -20.02 -11.25 -22.71
C PRO A 286 -20.61 -11.59 -21.35
N SER A 287 -20.37 -12.81 -20.87
CA SER A 287 -20.67 -13.20 -19.50
C SER A 287 -19.50 -12.85 -18.59
N PHE A 288 -19.79 -12.28 -17.42
CA PHE A 288 -18.79 -11.90 -16.43
C PHE A 288 -18.87 -12.78 -15.18
N GLU A 289 -17.72 -13.18 -14.68
CA GLU A 289 -17.49 -13.95 -13.47
C GLU A 289 -16.50 -13.21 -12.57
N ASP A 290 -16.49 -13.52 -11.26
CA ASP A 290 -15.58 -12.94 -10.28
C ASP A 290 -15.54 -11.39 -10.30
N VAL A 291 -16.69 -10.75 -10.52
CA VAL A 291 -16.79 -9.29 -10.65
C VAL A 291 -16.56 -8.61 -9.30
N GLN A 292 -15.48 -7.85 -9.19
CA GLN A 292 -15.15 -7.02 -8.05
C GLN A 292 -15.13 -5.55 -8.48
N LEU A 293 -15.82 -4.70 -7.71
CA LEU A 293 -15.81 -3.26 -7.88
C LEU A 293 -15.29 -2.64 -6.59
N HIS A 294 -14.25 -1.82 -6.71
CA HIS A 294 -13.76 -0.98 -5.63
C HIS A 294 -13.93 0.47 -6.01
N VAL A 295 -14.38 1.31 -5.06
CA VAL A 295 -14.58 2.74 -5.28
C VAL A 295 -13.80 3.50 -4.22
N PHE A 296 -12.92 4.38 -4.67
CA PHE A 296 -11.99 5.11 -3.83
C PHE A 296 -12.13 6.62 -3.98
N ASP A 297 -11.87 7.34 -2.89
CA ASP A 297 -11.52 8.75 -2.87
C ASP A 297 -10.02 8.88 -2.60
N LEU A 298 -9.21 8.76 -3.66
CA LEU A 298 -7.75 8.71 -3.53
C LEU A 298 -7.14 10.04 -3.07
N SER A 299 -7.81 11.16 -3.37
CA SER A 299 -7.33 12.51 -3.05
C SER A 299 -8.00 13.11 -1.81
N ASN A 300 -8.94 12.38 -1.18
CA ASN A 300 -9.80 12.89 -0.10
C ASN A 300 -10.55 14.17 -0.52
N SER A 301 -10.91 14.28 -1.79
CA SER A 301 -11.58 15.45 -2.38
C SER A 301 -12.99 15.13 -2.84
N ASN A 302 -13.53 13.97 -2.43
CA ASN A 302 -14.80 13.42 -2.86
C ASN A 302 -14.85 13.17 -4.38
N GLU A 303 -13.74 12.68 -4.94
CA GLU A 303 -13.62 12.31 -6.35
C GLU A 303 -13.61 10.78 -6.48
N ALA A 304 -14.72 10.22 -6.98
CA ALA A 304 -14.89 8.78 -7.08
C ALA A 304 -14.02 8.18 -8.19
N VAL A 305 -13.07 7.34 -7.79
CA VAL A 305 -12.26 6.50 -8.68
C VAL A 305 -12.73 5.06 -8.56
N LEU A 306 -13.21 4.49 -9.66
CA LEU A 306 -13.75 3.15 -9.74
C LEU A 306 -12.73 2.20 -10.35
N VAL A 307 -12.50 1.07 -9.69
CA VAL A 307 -11.65 -0.02 -10.19
C VAL A 307 -12.50 -1.28 -10.30
N LEU A 308 -12.72 -1.75 -11.53
CA LEU A 308 -13.44 -2.99 -11.80
C LEU A 308 -12.45 -4.06 -12.26
N THR A 309 -12.48 -5.21 -11.60
CA THR A 309 -11.83 -6.44 -12.07
C THR A 309 -12.87 -7.53 -12.32
N ALA A 310 -12.72 -8.27 -13.40
CA ALA A 310 -13.63 -9.38 -13.74
C ALA A 310 -12.98 -10.37 -14.69
N LYS A 311 -13.46 -11.62 -14.65
CA LYS A 311 -13.22 -12.59 -15.72
C LYS A 311 -14.38 -12.53 -16.71
N ALA A 312 -14.09 -12.58 -18.00
CA ALA A 312 -15.11 -12.52 -19.03
C ALA A 312 -14.95 -13.67 -20.03
N GLN A 313 -16.09 -14.15 -20.53
CA GLN A 313 -16.16 -15.12 -21.61
C GLN A 313 -17.07 -14.56 -22.71
N VAL A 314 -16.60 -14.63 -23.96
CA VAL A 314 -17.39 -14.22 -25.12
C VAL A 314 -17.99 -15.47 -25.72
N PRO A 315 -19.33 -15.63 -25.73
CA PRO A 315 -19.95 -16.76 -26.38
C PRO A 315 -19.69 -16.71 -27.90
N PRO A 316 -19.50 -17.87 -28.57
CA PRO A 316 -19.27 -17.90 -29.99
C PRO A 316 -20.47 -17.29 -30.73
N PRO A 317 -20.25 -16.52 -31.81
CA PRO A 317 -21.34 -15.97 -32.60
C PRO A 317 -22.20 -17.12 -33.14
N SER A 318 -23.50 -17.06 -32.83
CA SER A 318 -24.48 -18.10 -33.14
C SER A 318 -24.43 -18.48 -34.63
N GLY A 319 -23.86 -19.65 -34.94
CA GLY A 319 -23.84 -20.21 -36.30
C GLY A 319 -22.46 -20.52 -36.90
N GLU A 320 -21.35 -20.12 -36.26
CA GLU A 320 -20.01 -20.51 -36.73
C GLU A 320 -19.47 -21.71 -35.95
N LYS A 321 -19.33 -22.86 -36.64
CA LYS A 321 -18.61 -24.04 -36.17
C LYS A 321 -17.09 -23.83 -36.34
N GLN A 322 -16.54 -22.77 -35.77
CA GLN A 322 -15.11 -22.55 -35.74
C GLN A 322 -14.69 -22.30 -34.29
N PRO A 323 -13.62 -22.96 -33.80
CA PRO A 323 -13.30 -22.92 -32.40
C PRO A 323 -12.70 -21.55 -32.11
N GLN A 324 -13.51 -20.60 -31.62
CA GLN A 324 -12.99 -19.86 -30.48
C GLN A 324 -12.67 -20.94 -29.47
N SER A 325 -11.38 -21.09 -29.15
CA SER A 325 -10.93 -22.13 -28.24
C SER A 325 -11.86 -22.12 -27.02
N PRO A 326 -12.49 -23.25 -26.68
CA PRO A 326 -13.54 -23.30 -25.66
C PRO A 326 -13.08 -22.80 -24.28
N ASP A 327 -11.78 -22.59 -24.09
CA ASP A 327 -11.13 -22.06 -22.90
C ASP A 327 -10.63 -20.61 -23.00
N LEU A 328 -10.95 -19.85 -24.06
CA LEU A 328 -10.53 -18.44 -24.16
C LEU A 328 -11.26 -17.61 -23.10
N ARG A 329 -10.53 -17.26 -22.05
CA ARG A 329 -10.99 -16.41 -20.96
C ARG A 329 -10.28 -15.07 -21.03
N TYR A 330 -11.06 -14.01 -20.87
CA TYR A 330 -10.55 -12.65 -20.79
C TYR A 330 -10.44 -12.23 -19.32
N PHE A 331 -9.39 -11.49 -18.99
CA PHE A 331 -9.20 -10.87 -17.70
C PHE A 331 -9.30 -9.37 -17.89
N VAL A 332 -10.29 -8.77 -17.24
CA VAL A 332 -10.64 -7.36 -17.41
C VAL A 332 -10.24 -6.59 -16.16
N THR A 333 -9.48 -5.51 -16.35
CA THR A 333 -9.19 -4.51 -15.33
C THR A 333 -9.45 -3.13 -15.92
N LEU A 334 -10.44 -2.43 -15.37
CA LEU A 334 -10.82 -1.08 -15.76
C LEU A 334 -10.65 -0.12 -14.60
N VAL A 335 -10.17 1.09 -14.90
CA VAL A 335 -10.24 2.21 -13.98
C VAL A 335 -11.02 3.33 -14.66
N ALA A 336 -12.00 3.89 -13.96
CA ALA A 336 -12.76 5.04 -14.40
C ALA A 336 -12.88 6.06 -13.27
N ARG A 337 -13.18 7.30 -13.63
CA ARG A 337 -13.42 8.38 -12.68
C ARG A 337 -14.76 9.01 -12.99
N GLN A 338 -15.50 9.37 -11.96
CA GLN A 338 -16.71 10.14 -12.12
C GLN A 338 -16.38 11.64 -12.13
N ASP A 339 -16.92 12.39 -13.09
CA ASP A 339 -16.81 13.85 -13.10
C ASP A 339 -17.94 14.54 -12.29
N ILE A 340 -17.91 15.87 -12.29
CA ILE A 340 -18.92 16.70 -11.62
C ILE A 340 -20.34 16.58 -12.21
N ASN A 341 -20.48 16.07 -13.44
CA ASN A 341 -21.75 15.85 -14.10
C ASN A 341 -22.28 14.43 -13.88
N ALA A 342 -21.57 13.64 -13.06
CA ALA A 342 -21.82 12.22 -12.82
C ALA A 342 -21.48 11.29 -14.01
N ASP A 343 -20.74 11.78 -15.02
CA ASP A 343 -20.31 10.97 -16.16
C ASP A 343 -19.04 10.18 -15.81
N LEU A 344 -19.00 8.89 -16.18
CA LEU A 344 -17.80 8.06 -16.02
C LEU A 344 -16.83 8.24 -17.19
N HIS A 345 -15.63 8.68 -16.86
CA HIS A 345 -14.51 8.77 -17.80
C HIS A 345 -13.55 7.63 -17.55
N LYS A 346 -13.37 6.78 -18.56
CA LYS A 346 -12.46 5.64 -18.49
C LYS A 346 -11.01 6.13 -18.48
N ALA A 347 -10.32 5.96 -17.36
CA ALA A 347 -8.92 6.33 -17.18
C ALA A 347 -7.94 5.24 -17.63
N PHE A 348 -8.34 3.97 -17.53
CA PHE A 348 -7.52 2.83 -17.92
C PHE A 348 -8.36 1.62 -18.33
N SER A 349 -7.81 0.83 -19.24
CA SER A 349 -8.41 -0.42 -19.70
C SER A 349 -7.33 -1.43 -20.04
N ASN A 350 -7.33 -2.55 -19.34
CA ASN A 350 -6.55 -3.74 -19.68
C ASN A 350 -7.53 -4.91 -19.85
N VAL A 351 -7.48 -5.55 -21.02
CA VAL A 351 -8.26 -6.75 -21.33
C VAL A 351 -7.30 -7.80 -21.86
N ALA A 352 -6.65 -8.50 -20.94
CA ALA A 352 -5.79 -9.63 -21.24
C ALA A 352 -6.62 -10.87 -21.57
N ASP A 353 -5.99 -11.87 -22.16
CA ASP A 353 -6.62 -13.14 -22.47
C ASP A 353 -5.69 -14.30 -22.09
N SER A 354 -6.26 -15.47 -21.87
CA SER A 354 -5.54 -16.65 -21.38
C SER A 354 -4.50 -17.22 -22.36
N GLN A 355 -4.39 -16.71 -23.59
CA GLN A 355 -3.53 -17.26 -24.63
C GLN A 355 -2.42 -16.30 -25.08
N HIS A 356 -2.52 -15.02 -24.78
CA HIS A 356 -1.57 -13.99 -25.23
C HIS A 356 -1.04 -13.15 -24.05
N LEU A 357 -0.67 -13.83 -22.94
CA LEU A 357 -0.08 -13.20 -21.76
C LEU A 357 1.36 -12.70 -22.00
N ASP A 358 2.01 -13.18 -23.06
CA ASP A 358 3.25 -12.67 -23.63
C ASP A 358 3.11 -11.25 -24.22
N VAL A 359 1.98 -10.96 -24.86
CA VAL A 359 1.69 -9.66 -25.49
C VAL A 359 1.03 -8.69 -24.52
N LEU A 360 0.03 -9.18 -23.78
CA LEU A 360 -0.73 -8.36 -22.83
C LEU A 360 -0.90 -9.11 -21.52
N SER A 361 -0.12 -8.69 -20.54
CA SER A 361 -0.16 -9.29 -19.22
C SER A 361 -1.50 -9.05 -18.51
N GLN A 362 -1.92 -10.06 -17.75
CA GLN A 362 -3.07 -9.96 -16.87
C GLN A 362 -2.75 -9.00 -15.74
N MET A 363 -3.58 -7.96 -15.60
CA MET A 363 -3.51 -7.02 -14.49
C MET A 363 -4.56 -7.38 -13.45
N GLU A 364 -4.19 -7.47 -12.19
CA GLU A 364 -5.11 -7.66 -11.07
C GLU A 364 -4.92 -6.53 -10.05
N PHE A 365 -6.03 -5.94 -9.63
CA PHE A 365 -6.01 -4.88 -8.64
C PHE A 365 -5.77 -5.47 -7.25
N ILE A 366 -4.86 -4.86 -6.49
CA ILE A 366 -4.57 -5.26 -5.12
C ILE A 366 -5.22 -4.30 -4.13
N ASP A 367 -4.84 -3.03 -4.18
CA ASP A 367 -5.37 -2.02 -3.24
C ASP A 367 -4.99 -0.57 -3.61
N ALA A 368 -5.54 0.38 -2.85
CA ALA A 368 -5.12 1.78 -2.81
C ALA A 368 -4.15 2.05 -1.64
N VAL A 369 -3.00 2.66 -1.92
CA VAL A 369 -1.86 2.83 -1.00
C VAL A 369 -1.15 4.17 -1.29
N ASP A 370 -0.83 4.94 -0.25
CA ASP A 370 0.08 6.10 -0.36
C ASP A 370 1.52 5.62 -0.44
N VAL A 371 2.10 5.62 -1.63
CA VAL A 371 3.44 5.07 -1.86
C VAL A 371 4.55 6.11 -1.79
N ASP A 372 4.24 7.41 -1.87
CA ASP A 372 5.23 8.50 -1.72
C ASP A 372 5.10 9.31 -0.43
N GLY A 373 4.09 9.02 0.39
CA GLY A 373 3.86 9.68 1.67
C GLY A 373 3.26 11.09 1.52
N ASP A 374 2.60 11.39 0.40
CA ASP A 374 1.99 12.70 0.16
C ASP A 374 0.55 12.83 0.69
N GLY A 375 -0.01 11.74 1.23
CA GLY A 375 -1.36 11.66 1.77
C GLY A 375 -2.43 11.29 0.74
N ARG A 376 -2.05 11.08 -0.53
CA ARG A 376 -2.94 10.62 -1.60
C ARG A 376 -2.71 9.13 -1.85
N GLY A 377 -3.75 8.45 -2.32
CA GLY A 377 -3.67 7.04 -2.67
C GLY A 377 -3.23 6.84 -4.12
N GLU A 378 -2.32 5.90 -4.33
CA GLU A 378 -2.03 5.28 -5.62
C GLU A 378 -2.68 3.90 -5.71
N LEU A 379 -2.93 3.46 -6.94
CA LEU A 379 -3.47 2.13 -7.21
C LEU A 379 -2.33 1.15 -7.44
N LEU A 380 -2.28 0.10 -6.62
CA LEU A 380 -1.32 -0.99 -6.71
C LEU A 380 -1.94 -2.20 -7.42
N PHE A 381 -1.23 -2.72 -8.41
CA PHE A 381 -1.64 -3.88 -9.20
C PHE A 381 -0.54 -4.95 -9.21
N SER A 382 -0.96 -6.21 -9.30
CA SER A 382 -0.11 -7.29 -9.78
C SER A 382 -0.28 -7.43 -11.29
N GLN A 383 0.83 -7.74 -11.97
CA GLN A 383 0.89 -8.04 -13.38
C GLN A 383 1.43 -9.46 -13.55
N VAL A 384 0.70 -10.31 -14.28
CA VAL A 384 1.12 -11.70 -14.56
C VAL A 384 1.23 -11.88 -16.07
N SER A 385 2.38 -12.39 -16.49
CA SER A 385 2.74 -12.65 -17.89
C SER A 385 3.41 -14.01 -18.02
N ASP A 386 3.67 -14.45 -19.26
CA ASP A 386 4.46 -15.67 -19.50
C ASP A 386 5.92 -15.54 -19.03
N ALA A 387 6.43 -14.30 -18.91
CA ALA A 387 7.78 -14.03 -18.43
C ALA A 387 7.90 -14.10 -16.90
N GLY A 388 6.78 -13.98 -16.17
CA GLY A 388 6.77 -13.89 -14.71
C GLY A 388 5.73 -12.90 -14.19
N SER A 389 5.90 -12.53 -12.92
CA SER A 389 4.96 -11.68 -12.18
C SER A 389 5.65 -10.44 -11.65
N ALA A 390 5.05 -9.29 -11.86
CA ALA A 390 5.54 -8.00 -11.40
C ALA A 390 4.45 -7.22 -10.65
N PHE A 391 4.84 -6.10 -10.06
CA PHE A 391 3.92 -5.14 -9.46
C PHE A 391 4.02 -3.79 -10.17
N VAL A 392 2.89 -3.09 -10.27
CA VAL A 392 2.83 -1.77 -10.90
C VAL A 392 2.05 -0.83 -10.00
N VAL A 393 2.57 0.38 -9.83
CA VAL A 393 1.94 1.45 -9.06
C VAL A 393 1.53 2.56 -10.01
N TYR A 394 0.23 2.88 -10.00
CA TYR A 394 -0.33 3.93 -10.83
C TYR A 394 -0.90 5.06 -9.98
N ARG A 395 -0.59 6.30 -10.37
CA ARG A 395 -1.28 7.49 -9.90
C ARG A 395 -2.39 7.87 -10.88
N VAL A 396 -3.57 8.14 -10.36
CA VAL A 396 -4.70 8.66 -11.15
C VAL A 396 -4.56 10.17 -11.27
N ILE A 397 -4.50 10.69 -12.50
CA ILE A 397 -4.46 12.13 -12.77
C ILE A 397 -5.40 12.41 -13.95
N GLY A 398 -6.50 13.11 -13.69
CA GLY A 398 -7.54 13.29 -14.69
C GLY A 398 -8.00 11.93 -15.24
N ASP A 399 -8.25 11.86 -16.55
CA ASP A 399 -8.76 10.66 -17.23
C ASP A 399 -7.64 9.67 -17.62
N GLN A 400 -6.54 9.61 -16.85
CA GLN A 400 -5.40 8.76 -17.17
C GLN A 400 -4.71 8.20 -15.91
N LEU A 401 -4.07 7.04 -16.08
CA LEU A 401 -3.14 6.47 -15.11
C LEU A 401 -1.70 6.76 -15.52
N TYR A 402 -0.90 7.21 -14.54
CA TYR A 402 0.52 7.48 -14.69
C TYR A 402 1.30 6.45 -13.88
N ALA A 403 2.13 5.64 -14.54
CA ALA A 403 2.98 4.68 -13.87
C ALA A 403 4.03 5.43 -13.05
N LEU A 404 4.00 5.25 -11.72
CA LEU A 404 5.06 5.74 -10.83
C LEU A 404 6.19 4.73 -10.72
N PHE A 405 5.81 3.45 -10.71
CA PHE A 405 6.73 2.32 -10.65
C PHE A 405 6.16 1.17 -11.48
N GLN A 406 7.03 0.50 -12.24
CA GLN A 406 6.73 -0.74 -12.92
C GLN A 406 7.87 -1.72 -12.67
N GLY A 407 7.57 -2.78 -11.92
CA GLY A 407 8.51 -3.85 -11.66
C GLY A 407 8.81 -4.66 -12.93
N THR A 408 9.94 -5.36 -12.91
CA THR A 408 10.28 -6.32 -13.97
C THR A 408 9.85 -7.72 -13.52
N PRO A 409 9.13 -8.49 -14.37
CA PRO A 409 8.64 -9.83 -14.03
C PRO A 409 9.74 -10.88 -13.86
#